data_AF-A0A930X8R3-F1
#
_entry.id   AF-A0A930X8R3-F1
#
_cell.length_a   1.000
_cell.length_b   1.000
_cell.length_c   1.000
_cell.angle_alpha   90.00
_cell.angle_beta   90.00
_cell.angle_gamma   90.00
#
_symmetry.space_group_name_H-M   'P 1'
#
loop_
_entity.id
_entity.type
_entity.pdbx_description
1 polymer ?
#
loop_
_entity_poly.entity_id
_entity_poly.type
_entity_poly.pdbx_seq_one_letter_code
_entity_poly.pdbx_strand_id
1 'polypeptide(L)' 'MYEKIHCVNHVGKNLLIVGYNHSHQWQFRIVTSEGDIVQEKENFTTAPSAMTEGEKWIRENLPMDT' A
#
# COMPACT_ATOMS: atom_id res chain seq x y z
N MET A 1 -8.33 -1.04 11.22
CA MET A 1 -7.55 -2.31 11.19
C MET A 1 -8.02 -3.11 9.98
N TYR A 2 -7.16 -3.93 9.37
CA TYR A 2 -7.58 -4.75 8.23
C TYR A 2 -8.42 -5.95 8.71
N GLU A 3 -9.51 -6.23 8.03
CA GLU A 3 -10.24 -7.49 8.16
C GLU A 3 -9.52 -8.61 7.41
N LYS A 4 -8.98 -8.26 6.24
CA LYS A 4 -8.30 -9.20 5.36
C LYS A 4 -7.12 -8.53 4.69
N ILE A 5 -5.95 -9.16 4.74
CA ILE A 5 -4.81 -8.77 3.91
C ILE A 5 -4.93 -9.50 2.57
N HIS A 6 -4.81 -8.75 1.47
CA HIS A 6 -4.75 -9.32 0.13
C HIS A 6 -3.31 -9.65 -0.27
N CYS A 7 -2.39 -8.69 -0.09
CA CYS A 7 -0.97 -8.90 -0.35
C CYS A 7 -0.11 -7.96 0.51
N VAL A 8 1.16 -8.34 0.65
CA VAL A 8 2.24 -7.51 1.14
C VAL A 8 3.35 -7.64 0.11
N ASN A 9 3.62 -6.56 -0.62
CA ASN A 9 4.59 -6.53 -1.71
C ASN A 9 5.80 -5.68 -1.31
N HIS A 10 6.99 -6.12 -1.69
CA HIS A 10 8.17 -5.27 -1.68
C HIS A 10 8.20 -4.43 -2.97
N VAL A 11 8.36 -3.11 -2.82
CA VAL A 11 8.57 -2.18 -3.93
C VAL A 11 9.82 -1.35 -3.59
N GLY A 12 10.96 -1.75 -4.17
CA GLY A 12 12.26 -1.29 -3.71
C GLY A 12 12.52 -1.76 -2.27
N LYS A 13 12.87 -0.82 -1.39
CA LYS A 13 13.05 -1.07 0.06
C LYS A 13 11.78 -0.92 0.89
N ASN A 14 10.67 -0.49 0.28
CA ASN A 14 9.42 -0.19 0.97
C ASN A 14 8.44 -1.36 0.86
N LEU A 15 7.56 -1.49 1.85
CA LEU A 15 6.45 -2.43 1.85
C LEU A 15 5.17 -1.72 1.39
N LEU A 16 4.48 -2.32 0.43
CA LEU A 16 3.12 -1.98 0.06
C LEU A 16 2.18 -3.06 0.61
N ILE A 17 1.34 -2.68 1.56
CA ILE A 17 0.35 -3.56 2.18
C ILE A 17 -1.01 -3.22 1.60
N VAL A 18 -1.67 -4.18 0.96
CA VAL A 18 -3.03 -4.02 0.43
C VAL A 18 -3.99 -4.90 1.21
N GLY A 19 -5.08 -4.32 1.69
CA GLY A 19 -6.07 -5.06 2.45
C GLY A 19 -7.45 -4.44 2.41
N TYR A 20 -8.40 -5.21 2.95
CA TYR A 20 -9.80 -4.86 3.08
C TYR A 20 -10.08 -4.40 4.50
N ASN A 21 -10.72 -3.25 4.66
CA ASN A 21 -11.02 -2.67 5.97
C ASN A 21 -12.45 -3.01 6.44
N HIS A 22 -12.74 -2.69 7.70
CA HIS A 22 -14.07 -2.90 8.31
C HIS A 22 -15.19 -2.10 7.66
N SER A 23 -14.86 -1.06 6.89
CA SER A 23 -15.82 -0.29 6.10
C SER A 23 -16.13 -0.93 4.75
N HIS A 24 -15.69 -2.17 4.53
CA HIS A 24 -15.87 -2.91 3.29
C HIS A 24 -15.23 -2.25 2.07
N GLN A 25 -14.07 -1.61 2.27
CA GLN A 25 -13.31 -0.94 1.23
C GLN A 25 -11.90 -1.50 1.12
N TRP A 26 -11.37 -1.51 -0.10
CA TRP A 26 -9.95 -1.77 -0.32
C TRP A 26 -9.14 -0.53 0.02
N GLN A 27 -7.96 -0.75 0.60
CA GLN A 27 -7.03 0.29 0.98
C GLN A 27 -5.60 -0.21 0.85
N PHE A 28 -4.64 0.71 0.82
CA PHE A 28 -3.23 0.39 0.93
C PHE A 28 -2.55 1.21 2.03
N ARG A 29 -1.45 0.65 2.56
CA ARG A 29 -0.46 1.34 3.39
C ARG A 29 0.92 1.15 2.80
N ILE A 30 1.74 2.18 2.89
CA ILE A 30 3.16 2.13 2.51
C ILE A 30 3.98 2.28 3.77
N VAL A 31 4.86 1.31 4.02
CA VAL A 31 5.76 1.28 5.17
C VAL A 31 7.19 1.33 4.68
N THR A 32 8.01 2.23 5.21
CA THR A 32 9.42 2.33 4.84
C THR A 32 10.27 1.24 5.51
N SER A 33 11.55 1.14 5.14
CA SER A 33 12.50 0.22 5.78
C SER A 33 12.70 0.48 7.28
N GLU A 34 12.46 1.71 7.72
CA GLU A 34 12.55 2.14 9.11
C GLU A 34 11.29 1.77 9.91
N GLY A 35 10.24 1.30 9.23
CA GLY A 35 8.96 0.94 9.83
C GLY A 35 7.93 2.08 9.85
N ASP A 36 8.22 3.21 9.22
CA ASP A 36 7.33 4.38 9.20
C ASP A 36 6.23 4.22 8.16
N ILE A 37 4.99 4.55 8.54
CA ILE A 37 3.87 4.64 7.59
C ILE A 37 3.90 6.03 6.95
N VAL A 38 4.23 6.08 5.66
CA VAL A 38 4.38 7.35 4.91
C VAL A 38 3.19 7.67 4.01
N GLN A 39 2.34 6.68 3.74
CA GLN A 39 1.10 6.87 3.02
C GLN A 39 0.06 5.81 3.39
N GLU A 40 -1.20 6.25 3.50
CA GLU A 40 -2.37 5.41 3.64
C GLU A 40 -3.49 6.00 2.78
N LYS A 41 -4.14 5.16 1.98
CA LYS A 41 -5.28 5.60 1.17
C LYS A 41 -6.33 4.51 1.13
N GLU A 42 -7.57 4.93 1.35
CA GLU A 42 -8.75 4.07 1.41
C GLU A 42 -9.68 4.29 0.19
N ASN A 43 -10.88 3.70 0.25
CA ASN A 43 -11.96 3.87 -0.73
C ASN A 43 -11.69 3.30 -2.13
N PHE A 44 -10.87 2.25 -2.25
CA PHE A 44 -10.70 1.54 -3.51
C PHE A 44 -11.80 0.50 -3.72
N THR A 45 -12.27 0.39 -4.96
CA THR A 45 -13.30 -0.59 -5.35
C THR A 45 -12.74 -2.00 -5.48
N THR A 46 -11.46 -2.14 -5.83
CA THR A 46 -10.81 -3.45 -6.01
C THR A 46 -9.39 -3.48 -5.43
N ALA A 47 -8.93 -4.65 -4.97
CA ALA A 47 -7.56 -4.81 -4.46
C ALA A 47 -6.47 -4.44 -5.50
N PRO A 48 -6.60 -4.80 -6.80
CA PRO A 48 -5.65 -4.36 -7.82
C PRO A 48 -5.58 -2.85 -7.98
N SER A 49 -6.71 -2.13 -7.87
CA SER A 49 -6.70 -0.66 -7.97
C SER A 49 -5.94 0.00 -6.81
N ALA A 50 -6.07 -0.53 -5.59
CA ALA A 50 -5.29 -0.08 -4.44
C ALA A 50 -3.79 -0.38 -4.62
N MET A 51 -3.46 -1.57 -5.15
CA MET A 51 -2.09 -1.98 -5.43
C MET A 51 -1.43 -1.08 -6.48
N THR A 52 -2.07 -0.86 -7.64
CA THR A 52 -1.52 -0.03 -8.72
C THR A 52 -1.30 1.42 -8.27
N GLU A 53 -2.26 2.00 -7.54
CA GLU A 53 -2.09 3.35 -6.99
C GLU A 53 -0.95 3.41 -5.96
N GLY A 54 -0.85 2.41 -5.08
CA GLY A 54 0.23 2.32 -4.10
C GLY A 54 1.61 2.22 -4.78
N GLU A 55 1.78 1.33 -5.75
CA GLU A 55 3.02 1.19 -6.52
C GLU A 55 3.39 2.50 -7.25
N LYS A 56 2.40 3.16 -7.86
CA LYS A 56 2.59 4.45 -8.52
C LYS A 56 3.08 5.49 -7.52
N TRP A 57 2.44 5.60 -6.36
CA TRP A 57 2.83 6.56 -5.33
C TRP A 57 4.27 6.33 -4.87
N ILE A 58 4.68 5.08 -4.62
CA ILE A 58 6.07 4.76 -4.23
C ILE A 58 7.04 5.23 -5.32
N ARG A 59 6.76 4.92 -6.60
CA ARG A 59 7.61 5.33 -7.74
C ARG A 59 7.75 6.85 -7.88
N GLU A 60 6.71 7.59 -7.53
CA GLU A 60 6.68 9.05 -7.69
C GLU A 60 7.26 9.80 -6.49
N ASN A 61 7.23 9.21 -5.29
CA ASN A 61 7.49 9.93 -4.03
C ASN A 61 8.67 9.37 -3.22
N LEU A 62 9.05 8.11 -3.44
CA LEU A 62 10.12 7.46 -2.69
C LEU A 62 11.30 7.15 -3.60
N PRO A 63 12.54 7.28 -3.10
CA PRO A 63 13.71 6.92 -3.87
C PRO A 63 13.66 5.43 -4.20
N MET A 64 13.65 5.13 -5.49
CA MET A 64 13.90 3.79 -6.00
C MET A 64 15.40 3.63 -6.09
N ASP A 65 16.01 2.99 -5.09
CA ASP A 65 17.43 2.65 -5.18
C ASP A 65 17.64 1.78 -6.43
N THR A 66 18.44 2.29 -7.37
CA THR A 66 18.99 1.58 -8.54
C THR A 66 19.91 0.45 -8.12
#